data_AF-A0A383E9W7-F1
#
_entry.id   AF-A0A383E9W7-F1
#
_cell.length_a   1.000
_cell.length_b   1.000
_cell.length_c   1.000
_cell.angle_alpha   90.00
_cell.angle_beta   90.00
_cell.angle_gamma   90.00
#
_symmetry.space_group_name_H-M   'P 1'
#
loop_
_entity.id
_entity.type
_entity.pdbx_description
1 polymer ?
#
loop_
_entity_poly.entity_id
_entity_poly.type
_entity_poly.pdbx_seq_one_letter_code
_entity_poly.pdbx_strand_id
1 'polypeptide(L)' 'MRLNTNKYSINVLGALNMDLIMNIDTPAKPGETSVGSKFYTAPGGKGGNQAVA' A
#
# COMPACT_ATOMS: atom_id res chain seq x y z
N MET A 1 -27.57 11.00 11.71
CA MET A 1 -27.94 9.58 11.85
C MET A 1 -26.64 8.78 11.93
N ARG A 2 -26.24 8.33 13.13
CA ARG A 2 -25.02 7.52 13.32
C ARG A 2 -25.49 6.07 13.34
N LEU A 3 -25.19 5.29 12.30
CA LEU A 3 -25.54 3.87 12.27
C LEU A 3 -24.71 3.16 13.35
N ASN A 4 -25.37 2.52 14.31
CA ASN A 4 -24.71 1.71 15.33
C ASN A 4 -24.37 0.34 14.70
N THR A 5 -23.17 0.22 14.12
CA THR A 5 -22.69 -0.96 13.36
C THR A 5 -22.10 -2.06 14.26
N ASN A 6 -22.13 -1.89 15.59
CA ASN A 6 -21.31 -2.63 16.56
C ASN A 6 -21.68 -4.10 16.80
N LYS A 7 -22.60 -4.71 16.05
CA LYS A 7 -22.86 -6.16 16.23
C LYS A 7 -21.91 -7.04 15.42
N TYR A 8 -21.36 -6.56 14.31
CA TYR A 8 -20.49 -7.33 13.40
C TYR A 8 -19.36 -6.50 12.76
N SER A 9 -18.75 -5.57 13.50
CA SER A 9 -17.60 -4.78 13.00
C SER A 9 -16.27 -5.42 13.42
N ILE A 10 -15.32 -5.51 12.48
CA ILE A 10 -13.96 -6.01 12.74
C ILE A 10 -13.00 -4.82 12.76
N ASN A 11 -12.28 -4.65 13.85
CA ASN A 11 -11.20 -3.66 13.92
C ASN A 11 -9.89 -4.32 13.52
N VAL A 12 -9.23 -3.77 12.51
CA VAL A 12 -7.91 -4.24 12.06
C VAL A 12 -6.85 -3.33 12.63
N LEU A 13 -6.08 -3.85 13.60
CA LEU A 13 -4.89 -3.17 14.12
C LEU A 13 -3.67 -3.67 13.35
N GLY A 14 -3.13 -2.84 12.46
CA GLY A 14 -1.99 -3.22 11.65
C GLY A 14 -1.44 -2.09 10.80
N ALA A 15 -0.42 -2.41 10.00
CA ALA A 15 0.27 -1.44 9.15
C ALA A 15 -0.66 -0.90 8.04
N LEU A 16 -0.64 0.42 7.89
CA LEU A 16 -1.22 1.14 6.76
C LEU A 16 -0.07 1.90 6.08
N ASN A 17 0.19 1.56 4.82
CA ASN A 17 1.32 2.09 4.07
C ASN A 17 0.84 2.69 2.74
N MET A 18 1.72 3.49 2.12
CA MET A 18 1.63 3.82 0.70
C MET A 18 2.69 3.02 -0.03
N ASP A 19 2.27 2.24 -1.02
CA ASP A 19 3.19 1.53 -1.89
C ASP A 19 3.63 2.48 -3.00
N LEU A 20 4.95 2.68 -3.13
CA LEU A 20 5.57 3.49 -4.17
C LEU A 20 6.22 2.54 -5.17
N ILE A 21 5.69 2.49 -6.39
CA ILE A 21 6.06 1.45 -7.35
C ILE A 21 6.63 2.12 -8.61
N MET A 22 7.78 1.63 -9.05
CA MET A 22 8.47 2.11 -10.25
C MET A 22 8.80 0.94 -11.17
N ASN A 23 8.49 1.09 -12.46
CA ASN A 23 8.92 0.15 -13.50
C ASN A 23 10.31 0.55 -13.98
N ILE A 24 11.25 -0.38 -13.90
CA ILE A 24 12.61 -0.27 -14.41
C ILE A 24 12.95 -1.56 -15.15
N ASP A 25 13.76 -1.48 -16.21
CA ASP A 25 14.11 -2.66 -17.01
C ASP A 25 14.99 -3.63 -16.19
N THR A 26 15.88 -3.07 -15.37
CA THR A 26 16.76 -3.82 -14.45
C THR A 26 16.94 -3.07 -13.12
N PRO A 27 17.04 -3.76 -11.97
CA PRO A 27 17.36 -3.14 -10.68
C PRO A 27 18.67 -2.35 -10.70
N ALA A 28 18.64 -1.14 -10.15
CA ALA A 28 19.81 -0.28 -10.04
C ALA A 28 20.89 -0.90 -9.13
N LYS A 29 22.15 -0.77 -9.51
CA LYS A 29 23.28 -1.15 -8.67
C LYS A 29 23.56 -0.09 -7.60
N PRO A 30 24.32 -0.42 -6.53
CA PRO A 30 24.73 0.58 -5.54
C PRO A 30 25.43 1.78 -6.19
N GLY A 31 24.91 2.98 -5.92
CA GLY A 31 25.45 4.25 -6.45
C GLY A 31 25.00 4.60 -7.88
N GLU A 32 24.27 3.72 -8.56
CA GLU A 32 23.75 3.98 -9.90
C GLU A 32 22.46 4.81 -9.86
N THR A 33 22.27 5.69 -10.84
CA THR A 33 20.98 6.35 -11.10
C THR A 33 20.39 5.77 -12.38
N SER A 34 19.18 5.20 -12.30
CA SER A 34 18.48 4.60 -13.43
C SER A 34 17.19 5.36 -13.75
N VAL A 35 16.81 5.42 -15.03
CA VAL A 35 15.55 6.02 -15.48
C VAL A 35 14.45 4.95 -15.48
N GLY A 36 13.37 5.21 -14.76
CA GLY A 36 12.17 4.36 -14.81
C GLY A 36 11.24 4.73 -15.97
N SER A 37 10.51 3.74 -16.48
CA SER A 37 9.53 3.94 -17.57
C SER A 37 8.16 4.40 -17.05
N LYS A 38 7.83 4.09 -15.79
CA LYS A 38 6.56 4.47 -15.17
C LYS A 38 6.67 4.51 -13.65
N PHE A 39 5.94 5.43 -13.03
CA PHE A 39 5.77 5.51 -11.58
C PHE A 39 4.28 5.51 -11.22
N TYR A 40 3.91 4.82 -10.14
CA TYR A 40 2.55 4.78 -9.63
C TYR A 40 2.54 4.54 -8.12
N THR A 41 1.42 4.90 -7.50
CA THR A 41 1.21 4.72 -6.07
C THR A 41 -0.05 3.90 -5.84
N ALA A 42 -0.07 3.15 -4.74
CA ALA A 42 -1.23 2.39 -4.32
C ALA A 42 -1.35 2.40 -2.78
N PRO A 43 -2.58 2.38 -2.23
CA PRO A 43 -2.75 2.09 -0.82
C PRO A 43 -2.26 0.67 -0.53
N GLY A 44 -1.54 0.50 0.57
CA GLY A 44 -0.96 -0.79 0.95
C GLY A 44 -0.86 -0.96 2.45
N GLY A 45 0.03 -1.86 2.85
CA GLY A 45 0.17 -2.29 4.24
C GLY A 45 -0.78 -3.44 4.58
N LYS A 46 -0.26 -4.42 5.33
CA LYS A 46 -1.01 -5.64 5.64
C LYS A 46 -2.30 -5.37 6.39
N GLY A 47 -2.31 -4.39 7.31
CA GLY A 47 -3.51 -4.00 8.05
C GLY A 47 -4.53 -3.31 7.14
N GLY A 48 -4.08 -2.37 6.30
CA GLY A 48 -4.93 -1.74 5.29
C GLY A 48 -5.58 -2.76 4.35
N ASN A 49 -4.78 -3.71 3.83
CA ASN A 49 -5.25 -4.74 2.92
C ASN A 49 -6.23 -5.71 3.60
N GLN A 50 -6.00 -6.08 4.86
CA GLN A 50 -6.92 -6.92 5.64
C GLN A 50 -8.22 -6.21 6.01
N ALA A 51 -8.20 -4.87 6.16
CA ALA A 51 -9.40 -4.09 6.45
C ALA A 51 -10.30 -3.90 5.22
N VAL A 52 -9.72 -3.96 4.01
CA VAL A 52 -10.45 -3.81 2.73
C VAL A 52 -10.94 -5.16 2.18
N ALA A 53 -10.19 -6.23 2.38
CA ALA A 53 -10.52 -7.58 1.91
C ALA A 53 -11.78 -8.15 2.57
#